data_AF-A0A1H3N0Q5-F1
#
_entry.id   AF-A0A1H3N0Q5-F1
#
_cell.length_a   1.000
_cell.length_b   1.000
_cell.length_c   1.000
_cell.angle_alpha   90.00
_cell.angle_beta   90.00
_cell.angle_gamma   90.00
#
_symmetry.space_group_name_H-M   'P 1'
#
loop_
_entity.id
_entity.type
_entity.pdbx_description
1 polymer ?
#
loop_
_entity_poly.entity_id
_entity_poly.type
_entity_poly.pdbx_seq_one_letter_code
_entity_poly.pdbx_strand_id
1 'polypeptide(L)'
;MELKLFYGGAMMRTNIFWVVVLAVGFLSGCAQMSPIASTLNAEKLGANQHFIDPNNHDVFAKHHEDAANEMKAKLQAQKELLKEYEEHNYYYGRKGQDLQSHTLANIRYFENSIKENLKEAAIHRKMARDQEKRDLGLITE
;
A
#
# COMPACT_ATOMS: atom_id res chain seq x y z
N MET A 1 35.03 62.02 15.43
CA MET A 1 34.58 63.03 14.45
C MET A 1 35.04 62.52 13.10
N GLU A 2 34.27 62.19 12.08
CA GLU A 2 32.85 62.17 11.68
C GLU A 2 32.89 61.19 10.47
N LEU A 3 31.98 60.21 10.35
CA LEU A 3 30.77 60.33 9.51
C LEU A 3 31.17 60.59 8.02
N LYS A 4 30.87 59.78 7.00
CA LYS A 4 29.65 59.04 6.69
C LYS A 4 29.80 58.32 5.33
N LEU A 5 29.05 57.22 5.18
CA LEU A 5 28.25 56.79 4.01
C LEU A 5 28.83 56.98 2.60
N PHE A 6 28.91 55.89 1.82
CA PHE A 6 28.04 55.70 0.63
C PHE A 6 28.33 54.36 -0.06
N TYR A 7 27.76 53.24 0.39
CA TYR A 7 27.59 52.05 -0.49
C TYR A 7 26.42 51.17 -0.01
N GLY A 8 25.33 51.81 0.43
CA GLY A 8 24.05 51.15 0.66
C GLY A 8 23.10 51.47 -0.49
N GLY A 9 23.05 50.61 -1.51
CA GLY A 9 22.08 50.80 -2.60
C GLY A 9 22.18 49.80 -3.76
N ALA A 10 23.37 49.27 -4.07
CA ALA A 10 23.55 48.37 -5.21
C ALA A 10 23.45 46.86 -4.86
N MET A 11 23.77 46.47 -3.61
CA MET A 11 23.92 45.06 -3.23
C MET A 11 22.60 44.28 -3.11
N MET A 12 21.46 44.96 -2.92
CA MET A 12 20.16 44.29 -2.74
C MET A 12 19.45 43.99 -4.07
N ARG A 13 19.68 44.77 -5.13
CA ARG A 13 19.05 44.54 -6.44
C ARG A 13 19.61 43.28 -7.10
N THR A 14 20.92 43.06 -7.03
CA THR A 14 21.59 41.87 -7.57
C THR A 14 21.12 40.59 -6.86
N ASN A 15 20.94 40.62 -5.54
CA ASN A 15 20.42 39.48 -4.78
C ASN A 15 18.95 39.15 -5.10
N ILE A 16 18.11 40.14 -5.39
CA ILE A 16 16.74 39.90 -5.86
C ILE A 16 16.74 39.24 -7.24
N PHE A 17 17.61 39.68 -8.16
CA PHE A 17 17.77 39.00 -9.45
C PHE A 17 18.20 37.53 -9.27
N TRP A 18 19.16 37.24 -8.38
CA TRP A 18 19.57 35.86 -8.08
C TRP A 18 18.45 35.01 -7.45
N VAL A 19 17.65 35.59 -6.55
CA VAL A 19 16.51 34.90 -5.91
C VAL A 19 15.37 34.63 -6.91
N VAL A 20 15.11 35.54 -7.84
CA VAL A 20 14.11 35.36 -8.91
C VAL A 20 14.56 34.30 -9.93
N VAL A 21 15.85 34.28 -10.30
CA VAL A 21 16.41 33.24 -11.19
C VAL A 21 16.34 31.85 -10.54
N LEU A 22 16.62 31.74 -9.24
CA LEU A 22 16.48 30.50 -8.48
C LEU A 22 15.02 30.03 -8.35
N ALA A 23 14.06 30.95 -8.22
CA ALA A 23 12.64 30.62 -8.15
C ALA A 23 12.05 30.15 -9.49
N VAL A 24 12.54 30.69 -10.62
CA VAL A 24 12.07 30.30 -11.97
C VAL A 24 12.71 28.98 -12.45
N GLY A 25 13.87 28.59 -11.90
CA GLY A 25 14.55 27.33 -12.21
C GLY A 25 13.86 26.06 -11.68
N PHE A 26 12.80 26.17 -10.89
CA PHE A 26 12.12 25.00 -10.29
C PHE A 26 11.06 24.34 -11.18
N LEU A 27 10.88 24.78 -12.44
CA LEU A 27 9.83 24.25 -13.33
C LEU A 27 10.32 23.45 -14.54
N SER A 28 11.62 23.22 -14.71
CA SER A 28 12.15 22.31 -15.75
C SER A 28 12.56 20.96 -15.17
N GLY A 29 11.57 20.19 -14.71
CA GLY A 29 11.80 18.88 -14.10
C GLY A 29 10.68 17.87 -14.31
N CYS A 30 9.87 18.01 -15.38
CA CYS A 30 8.99 16.93 -15.83
C CYS A 30 9.58 16.27 -17.08
N ALA A 31 10.82 15.78 -16.97
CA ALA A 31 11.29 14.76 -17.89
C ALA A 31 10.67 13.42 -17.44
N GLN A 32 9.86 12.84 -18.31
CA GLN A 32 9.30 11.51 -18.20
C GLN A 32 10.43 10.51 -17.90
N MET A 33 10.51 10.05 -16.64
CA MET A 33 11.25 8.83 -16.33
C MET A 33 10.55 7.72 -17.12
N SER A 34 11.18 7.27 -18.20
CA SER A 34 10.81 6.02 -18.85
C SER A 34 10.66 4.94 -17.78
N PRO A 35 9.66 4.06 -17.83
CA PRO A 35 9.52 3.01 -16.84
C PRO A 35 10.63 1.95 -17.02
N ILE A 36 11.82 2.19 -16.45
CA ILE A 36 12.80 1.15 -16.16
C ILE A 36 12.45 0.59 -14.78
N ALA A 37 11.32 -0.11 -14.71
CA ALA A 37 10.91 -1.03 -13.64
C ALA A 37 9.53 -1.68 -13.92
N SER A 38 8.97 -1.54 -15.12
CA SER A 38 7.64 -2.11 -15.42
C SER A 38 7.67 -3.28 -16.39
N THR A 39 8.74 -3.54 -17.14
CA THR A 39 8.75 -4.68 -18.08
C THR A 39 8.93 -6.02 -17.38
N LEU A 40 9.69 -6.11 -16.27
CA LEU A 40 9.81 -7.36 -15.51
C LEU A 40 8.54 -7.72 -14.71
N ASN A 41 7.71 -6.73 -14.37
CA ASN A 41 6.45 -6.96 -13.64
C ASN A 41 5.23 -7.01 -14.57
N ALA A 42 5.18 -6.23 -15.66
CA ALA A 42 4.09 -6.28 -16.62
C ALA A 42 4.14 -7.54 -17.49
N GLU A 43 5.32 -8.09 -17.78
CA GLU A 43 5.43 -9.37 -18.50
C GLU A 43 4.99 -10.56 -17.62
N LYS A 44 5.25 -10.50 -16.30
CA LYS A 44 4.79 -11.55 -15.35
C LYS A 44 3.33 -11.39 -14.91
N LEU A 45 2.80 -10.17 -14.88
CA LEU A 45 1.38 -9.91 -14.59
C LEU A 45 0.50 -10.11 -15.83
N GLY A 46 1.03 -9.83 -17.03
CA GLY A 46 0.32 -10.01 -18.31
C GLY A 46 0.13 -11.47 -18.72
N ALA A 47 0.97 -12.39 -18.21
CA ALA A 47 0.79 -13.83 -18.43
C ALA A 47 -0.27 -14.48 -17.51
N ASN A 48 -0.77 -13.77 -16.49
CA ASN A 48 -1.74 -14.29 -15.50
C ASN A 48 -3.00 -13.42 -15.37
N GLN A 49 -3.22 -12.46 -16.27
CA GLN A 49 -4.57 -11.92 -16.48
C GLN A 49 -5.38 -12.94 -17.26
N HIS A 50 -5.65 -14.07 -16.61
CA HIS A 50 -6.79 -14.87 -16.97
C HIS A 50 -7.98 -13.91 -16.95
N PHE A 51 -8.66 -13.77 -18.08
CA PHE A 51 -9.93 -13.07 -18.10
C PHE A 51 -10.82 -13.76 -17.06
N ILE A 52 -10.98 -13.12 -15.91
CA ILE A 52 -11.88 -13.59 -14.86
C ILE A 52 -13.25 -13.26 -15.42
N ASP A 53 -13.99 -14.29 -15.85
CA ASP A 53 -15.40 -14.12 -16.13
C ASP A 53 -16.03 -13.47 -14.90
N PRO A 54 -16.63 -12.27 -15.02
CA PRO A 54 -17.25 -11.57 -13.89
C PRO A 54 -18.31 -12.41 -13.17
N ASN A 55 -18.87 -13.41 -13.84
CA ASN A 55 -19.85 -14.33 -13.27
C ASN A 55 -19.22 -15.59 -12.64
N ASN A 56 -17.91 -15.79 -12.76
CA ASN A 56 -17.22 -16.92 -12.14
C ASN A 56 -16.95 -16.63 -10.66
N HIS A 57 -18.00 -16.77 -9.87
CA HIS A 57 -17.96 -16.53 -8.43
C HIS A 57 -17.01 -17.50 -7.69
N ASP A 58 -16.68 -18.68 -8.22
CA ASP A 58 -15.69 -19.57 -7.59
C ASP A 58 -14.28 -18.98 -7.63
N VAL A 59 -13.93 -18.27 -8.70
CA VAL A 59 -12.62 -17.62 -8.81
C VAL A 59 -12.50 -16.46 -7.81
N PHE A 60 -13.55 -15.66 -7.67
CA PHE A 60 -13.58 -14.59 -6.66
C PHE A 60 -13.52 -15.15 -5.22
N ALA A 61 -14.25 -16.24 -4.96
CA ALA A 61 -14.19 -16.90 -3.67
C ALA A 61 -12.76 -17.36 -3.34
N LYS A 62 -12.11 -18.03 -4.29
CA LYS A 62 -10.74 -18.50 -4.13
C LYS A 62 -9.75 -17.35 -3.92
N HIS A 63 -9.89 -16.26 -4.68
CA HIS A 63 -9.04 -15.08 -4.49
C HIS A 63 -9.10 -14.54 -3.05
N HIS A 64 -10.30 -14.42 -2.49
CA HIS A 64 -10.46 -13.98 -1.10
C HIS A 64 -9.98 -15.02 -0.08
N GLU A 65 -10.16 -16.32 -0.35
CA GLU A 65 -9.59 -17.40 0.48
C GLU A 65 -8.06 -17.34 0.51
N ASP A 66 -7.43 -17.15 -0.64
CA ASP A 66 -5.98 -17.04 -0.79
C ASP A 66 -5.44 -15.78 -0.09
N ALA A 67 -6.11 -14.64 -0.26
CA ALA A 67 -5.78 -13.40 0.47
C ALA A 67 -5.90 -13.59 2.00
N ALA A 68 -6.96 -14.25 2.47
CA ALA A 68 -7.11 -14.57 3.88
C ALA A 68 -5.98 -15.46 4.41
N ASN A 69 -5.52 -16.42 3.63
CA ASN A 69 -4.42 -17.31 4.01
C ASN A 69 -3.07 -16.57 4.04
N GLU A 70 -2.80 -15.68 3.09
CA GLU A 70 -1.62 -14.82 3.13
C GLU A 70 -1.61 -13.94 4.39
N MET A 71 -2.76 -13.35 4.75
CA MET A 71 -2.87 -12.52 5.93
C MET A 71 -2.75 -13.31 7.24
N LYS A 72 -3.17 -14.57 7.29
CA LYS A 72 -2.92 -15.44 8.45
C LYS A 72 -1.42 -15.64 8.70
N ALA A 73 -0.63 -15.82 7.63
CA ALA A 73 0.82 -15.93 7.76
C ALA A 73 1.44 -14.63 8.30
N LYS A 74 1.00 -13.47 7.78
CA LYS A 74 1.44 -12.15 8.29
C LYS A 74 1.01 -11.92 9.74
N LEU A 75 -0.21 -12.29 10.10
CA LEU A 75 -0.72 -12.21 11.47
C LEU A 75 0.15 -13.02 12.44
N GLN A 76 0.53 -14.23 12.05
CA GLN A 76 1.40 -15.08 12.87
C GLN A 76 2.77 -14.42 13.09
N ALA A 77 3.38 -13.89 12.03
CA ALA A 77 4.63 -13.16 12.13
C ALA A 77 4.54 -11.93 13.06
N GLN A 78 3.44 -11.16 12.99
CA GLN A 78 3.23 -10.03 13.90
C GLN A 78 3.03 -10.47 15.35
N LYS A 79 2.38 -11.62 15.60
CA LYS A 79 2.22 -12.18 16.95
C LYS A 79 3.56 -12.61 17.55
N GLU A 80 4.41 -13.24 16.74
CA GLU A 80 5.78 -13.60 17.14
C GLU A 80 6.64 -12.36 17.42
N LEU A 81 6.53 -11.34 16.56
CA LEU A 81 7.24 -10.08 16.76
C LEU A 81 6.78 -9.33 18.03
N LEU A 82 5.48 -9.34 18.33
CA LEU A 82 4.97 -8.76 19.57
C LEU A 82 5.56 -9.47 20.78
N LYS A 83 5.59 -10.80 20.75
CA LYS A 83 6.17 -11.62 21.81
C LYS A 83 7.64 -11.26 22.03
N GLU A 84 8.42 -11.10 20.97
CA GLU A 84 9.84 -10.69 21.05
C GLU A 84 9.99 -9.32 21.74
N TYR A 85 9.15 -8.35 21.39
CA TYR A 85 9.18 -7.01 22.01
C TYR A 85 8.74 -7.03 23.48
N GLU A 86 7.84 -7.92 23.87
CA GLU A 86 7.38 -8.08 25.25
C GLU A 86 8.45 -8.78 26.11
N GLU A 87 9.04 -9.86 25.60
CA GLU A 87 10.08 -10.64 26.29
C GLU A 87 11.40 -9.88 26.42
N HIS A 88 11.77 -9.10 25.40
CA HIS A 88 13.04 -8.35 25.34
C HIS A 88 12.85 -6.83 25.49
N ASN A 89 11.85 -6.40 26.26
CA ASN A 89 11.51 -4.97 26.43
C ASN A 89 12.71 -4.08 26.84
N TYR A 90 13.66 -4.62 27.61
CA TYR A 90 14.87 -3.92 28.08
C TYR A 90 15.83 -3.55 26.94
N TYR A 91 15.80 -4.29 25.82
CA TYR A 91 16.67 -4.07 24.68
C TYR A 91 16.23 -2.84 23.85
N TYR A 92 14.92 -2.56 23.79
CA TYR A 92 14.36 -1.52 22.91
C TYR A 92 14.09 -0.19 23.61
N GLY A 93 14.04 -0.17 24.95
CA GLY A 93 13.80 1.02 25.75
C GLY A 93 12.50 1.74 25.36
N ARG A 94 12.51 3.08 25.30
CA ARG A 94 11.32 3.88 24.96
C ARG A 94 10.76 3.56 23.56
N LYS A 95 11.61 3.23 22.60
CA LYS A 95 11.18 2.88 21.23
C LYS A 95 10.38 1.57 21.21
N GLY A 96 10.60 0.68 22.18
CA GLY A 96 9.86 -0.58 22.30
C GLY A 96 8.34 -0.37 22.45
N GLN A 97 7.90 0.69 23.14
CA GLN A 97 6.47 0.98 23.31
C GLN A 97 5.78 1.36 22.00
N ASP A 98 6.48 2.11 21.15
CA ASP A 98 6.00 2.49 19.82
C ASP A 98 5.93 1.27 18.89
N LEU A 99 6.99 0.45 18.89
CA LEU A 99 7.04 -0.82 18.15
C LEU A 99 5.93 -1.80 18.57
N GLN A 100 5.67 -1.95 19.88
CA GLN A 100 4.56 -2.76 20.40
C GLN A 100 3.21 -2.22 19.94
N SER A 101 3.00 -0.91 20.05
CA SER A 101 1.73 -0.26 19.64
C SER A 101 1.46 -0.45 18.14
N HIS A 102 2.48 -0.25 17.30
CA HIS A 102 2.39 -0.52 15.86
C HIS A 102 2.12 -2.01 15.57
N THR A 103 2.78 -2.91 16.28
CA THR A 103 2.60 -4.36 16.10
C THR A 103 1.18 -4.80 16.47
N LEU A 104 0.64 -4.28 17.58
CA LEU A 104 -0.74 -4.49 17.99
C LEU A 104 -1.75 -3.94 16.97
N ALA A 105 -1.49 -2.77 16.39
CA ALA A 105 -2.32 -2.23 15.33
C ALA A 105 -2.33 -3.14 14.09
N ASN A 106 -1.17 -3.65 13.68
CA ASN A 106 -1.06 -4.59 12.56
C ASN A 106 -1.77 -5.92 12.85
N ILE A 107 -1.70 -6.44 14.08
CA ILE A 107 -2.43 -7.65 14.49
C ILE A 107 -3.94 -7.44 14.29
N ARG A 108 -4.49 -6.34 14.81
CA ARG A 108 -5.92 -6.00 14.66
C ARG A 108 -6.31 -5.84 13.19
N TYR A 109 -5.44 -5.19 12.40
CA TYR A 109 -5.65 -5.03 10.97
C TYR A 109 -5.77 -6.39 10.28
N PHE A 110 -4.80 -7.28 10.45
CA PHE A 110 -4.84 -8.59 9.81
C PHE A 110 -6.01 -9.45 10.29
N GLU A 111 -6.36 -9.42 11.59
CA GLU A 111 -7.54 -10.13 12.09
C GLU A 111 -8.83 -9.66 11.43
N ASN A 112 -9.01 -8.34 11.29
CA ASN A 112 -10.17 -7.77 10.59
C ASN A 112 -10.16 -8.13 9.11
N SER A 113 -9.03 -7.99 8.43
CA SER A 113 -8.94 -8.27 7.00
C SER A 113 -9.12 -9.76 6.68
N ILE A 114 -8.65 -10.67 7.53
CA ILE A 114 -8.93 -12.12 7.42
C ILE A 114 -10.45 -12.35 7.52
N LYS A 115 -11.12 -11.75 8.50
CA LYS A 115 -12.56 -11.89 8.69
C LYS A 115 -13.34 -11.38 7.49
N GLU A 116 -12.97 -10.20 6.97
CA GLU A 116 -13.61 -9.59 5.80
C GLU A 116 -13.42 -10.45 4.55
N ASN A 117 -12.19 -10.92 4.28
CA ASN A 117 -11.94 -11.76 3.12
C ASN A 117 -12.67 -13.11 3.20
N LEU A 118 -12.70 -13.76 4.37
CA LEU A 118 -13.47 -14.99 4.54
C LEU A 118 -14.98 -14.77 4.37
N LYS A 119 -15.49 -13.59 4.75
CA LYS A 119 -16.89 -13.21 4.51
C LYS A 119 -17.18 -13.05 3.01
N GLU A 120 -16.34 -12.33 2.28
CA GLU A 120 -16.50 -12.15 0.83
C GLU A 120 -16.37 -13.49 0.08
N ALA A 121 -15.42 -14.34 0.48
CA ALA A 121 -15.30 -15.68 -0.04
C ALA A 121 -16.61 -16.48 0.14
N ALA A 122 -17.20 -16.45 1.33
CA ALA A 122 -18.45 -17.14 1.61
C ALA A 122 -19.64 -16.62 0.78
N ILE A 123 -19.70 -15.30 0.54
CA ILE A 123 -20.71 -14.67 -0.34
C ILE A 123 -20.55 -15.21 -1.76
N HIS A 124 -19.34 -15.19 -2.31
CA HIS A 124 -19.06 -15.67 -3.64
C HIS A 124 -19.32 -17.17 -3.81
N ARG A 125 -18.94 -18.01 -2.83
CA ARG A 125 -19.30 -19.45 -2.82
C ARG A 125 -20.81 -19.67 -2.84
N LYS A 126 -21.57 -18.83 -2.13
CA LYS A 126 -23.04 -18.90 -2.16
C LYS A 126 -23.59 -18.54 -3.54
N MET A 127 -23.08 -17.47 -4.16
CA MET A 127 -23.50 -17.05 -5.50
C MET A 127 -23.20 -18.11 -6.55
N ALA A 128 -22.02 -18.77 -6.48
CA ALA A 128 -21.66 -19.89 -7.37
C ALA A 128 -22.68 -21.04 -7.27
N ARG A 129 -22.99 -21.49 -6.05
CA ARG A 129 -24.01 -22.55 -5.82
C ARG A 129 -25.40 -22.14 -6.27
N ASP A 130 -25.79 -20.89 -6.04
CA ASP A 130 -27.10 -20.39 -6.44
C ASP A 130 -27.21 -20.32 -7.97
N GLN A 131 -26.10 -20.02 -8.67
CA GLN A 131 -26.03 -20.04 -10.13
C GLN A 131 -26.11 -21.46 -10.69
N GLU A 132 -25.30 -22.39 -10.17
CA GLU A 132 -25.33 -23.80 -10.56
C GLU A 132 -26.74 -24.40 -10.44
N LYS A 133 -27.46 -24.10 -9.36
CA LYS A 133 -28.85 -24.52 -9.18
C LYS A 133 -29.82 -23.96 -10.23
N ARG A 134 -29.65 -22.69 -10.60
CA ARG A 134 -30.49 -22.06 -11.65
C ARG A 134 -30.22 -22.72 -13.00
N ASP A 135 -28.95 -22.94 -13.33
CA ASP A 135 -28.55 -23.54 -14.59
C ASP A 135 -29.07 -24.99 -14.69
N LEU A 136 -29.00 -25.76 -13.60
CA LEU A 136 -29.61 -27.10 -13.54
C LEU A 136 -31.13 -27.08 -13.68
N GLY A 137 -31.83 -26.12 -13.05
CA GLY A 137 -33.28 -25.96 -13.18
C GLY A 137 -33.72 -25.67 -14.61
N LEU A 138 -32.95 -24.86 -15.35
CA LEU A 138 -33.19 -24.55 -16.76
C LEU A 138 -32.97 -25.73 -17.72
N ILE A 139 -32.20 -26.74 -17.30
CA ILE A 139 -31.94 -27.95 -18.11
C ILE A 139 -33.04 -29.01 -17.89
N THR A 140 -33.82 -28.89 -16.81
CA THR A 140 -34.85 -29.86 -16.42
C THR A 140 -36.29 -29.49 -16.83
N GLU A 141 -36.49 -28.32 -17.44
CA GLU A 141 -37.75 -27.90 -18.09
C GLU A 141 -37.70 -28.12 -19.60
#